data_AF-A0A7J9B0E7-F1
#
_entry.id   AF-A0A7J9B0E7-F1
#
_cell.length_a   1.000
_cell.length_b   1.000
_cell.length_c   1.000
_cell.angle_alpha   90.00
_cell.angle_beta   90.00
_cell.angle_gamma   90.00
#
_symmetry.space_group_name_H-M   'P 1'
#
loop_
_entity.id
_entity.type
_entity.pdbx_description
1 polymer ?
#
loop_
_entity_poly.entity_id
_entity_poly.type
_entity_poly.pdbx_seq_one_letter_code
_entity_poly.pdbx_strand_id
1 'polypeptide(L)'
;MLVDINIAGQKRSALIDTGASNLFILEKAARKFGLSIKKSNKKIKTVNSEEAPTVGVVRDVELQIRERKAKKEFEVIQLDGVDYVLGLNFFDRIHASLHP
;
A
#
# COMPACT_ATOMS: atom_id res chain seq x y z
N MET A 1 -5.89 -7.84 -9.78
CA MET A 1 -4.82 -8.85 -9.85
C MET A 1 -4.08 -8.87 -8.51
N LEU A 2 -3.70 -10.04 -7.98
CA LEU A 2 -2.89 -10.14 -6.76
C LEU A 2 -1.43 -10.41 -7.13
N VAL A 3 -0.51 -9.86 -6.33
CA VAL A 3 0.93 -10.15 -6.44
C VAL A 3 1.49 -10.51 -5.08
N ASP A 4 2.38 -11.49 -5.07
CA ASP A 4 3.13 -11.83 -3.86
C ASP A 4 4.16 -10.75 -3.56
N ILE A 5 4.11 -10.26 -2.34
CA ILE A 5 5.03 -9.29 -1.78
C ILE A 5 5.65 -9.83 -0.51
N ASN A 6 6.84 -9.35 -0.18
CA ASN A 6 7.36 -9.44 1.16
C ASN A 6 7.39 -8.03 1.76
N ILE A 7 6.65 -7.85 2.86
CA ILE A 7 6.56 -6.58 3.58
C ILE A 7 7.07 -6.78 5.00
N ALA A 8 8.03 -5.95 5.40
CA ALA A 8 8.69 -6.05 6.71
C ALA A 8 9.15 -7.50 7.05
N GLY A 9 9.68 -8.22 6.06
CA GLY A 9 10.18 -9.59 6.22
C GLY A 9 9.13 -10.70 6.13
N GLN A 10 7.84 -10.38 5.94
CA GLN A 10 6.77 -11.39 5.87
C GLN A 10 6.12 -11.45 4.49
N LYS A 11 5.94 -12.66 3.96
CA LYS A 11 5.22 -12.91 2.70
C LYS A 11 3.72 -12.61 2.85
N ARG A 12 3.16 -11.85 1.90
CA ARG A 12 1.75 -11.46 1.80
C ARG A 12 1.37 -11.37 0.33
N SER A 13 0.08 -11.22 0.07
CA SER A 13 -0.43 -10.88 -1.27
C SER A 13 -1.03 -9.48 -1.22
N ALA A 14 -0.73 -8.67 -2.23
CA ALA A 14 -1.27 -7.32 -2.37
C ALA A 14 -2.10 -7.20 -3.64
N LEU A 15 -3.16 -6.40 -3.57
CA LEU A 15 -3.99 -6.07 -4.72
C LEU A 15 -3.27 -5.02 -5.57
N ILE A 16 -3.08 -5.33 -6.84
CA ILE A 16 -2.67 -4.35 -7.84
C ILE A 16 -3.93 -3.64 -8.30
N ASP A 17 -3.98 -2.35 -8.02
CA ASP A 17 -5.08 -1.46 -8.40
C ASP A 17 -4.54 -0.36 -9.33
N THR A 18 -4.95 -0.43 -10.59
CA THR A 18 -4.53 0.50 -11.63
C THR A 18 -5.16 1.87 -11.49
N GLY A 19 -6.26 2.00 -10.76
CA GLY A 19 -6.90 3.28 -10.44
C GLY A 19 -6.33 3.95 -9.19
N ALA A 20 -5.52 3.24 -8.39
CA ALA A 20 -4.92 3.79 -7.18
C ALA A 20 -3.65 4.60 -7.48
N SER A 21 -3.59 5.82 -6.94
CA SER A 21 -2.45 6.73 -7.12
C SER A 21 -1.28 6.47 -6.17
N ASN A 22 -1.54 5.84 -5.02
CA ASN A 22 -0.60 5.66 -3.92
C ASN A 22 -0.54 4.20 -3.48
N LEU A 23 0.39 3.89 -2.57
CA LEU A 23 0.41 2.63 -1.84
C LEU A 23 -0.47 2.74 -0.61
N PHE A 24 -1.32 1.74 -0.38
CA PHE A 24 -2.22 1.70 0.76
C PHE A 24 -2.04 0.43 1.58
N ILE A 25 -2.22 0.57 2.88
CA ILE A 25 -2.28 -0.53 3.85
C ILE A 25 -3.49 -0.34 4.76
N LEU A 26 -4.22 -1.42 5.03
CA LEU A 26 -5.28 -1.36 6.03
C LEU A 26 -4.69 -1.12 7.41
N GLU A 27 -5.35 -0.29 8.21
CA GLU A 27 -4.92 -0.02 9.58
C GLU A 27 -4.73 -1.31 10.40
N LYS A 28 -5.67 -2.26 10.27
CA LYS A 28 -5.60 -3.58 10.92
C LYS A 28 -4.29 -4.30 10.57
N ALA A 29 -3.89 -4.28 9.29
CA ALA A 29 -2.66 -4.88 8.82
C ALA A 29 -1.43 -4.11 9.36
N ALA A 30 -1.41 -2.78 9.26
CA ALA A 30 -0.31 -1.97 9.78
C ALA A 30 -0.06 -2.24 11.29
N ARG A 31 -1.13 -2.30 12.08
CA ARG A 31 -1.08 -2.62 13.52
C ARG A 31 -0.61 -4.05 13.79
N LYS A 32 -1.10 -5.04 13.03
CA LYS A 32 -0.68 -6.45 13.14
C LYS A 32 0.83 -6.64 12.90
N PHE A 33 1.41 -5.78 12.08
CA PHE A 33 2.84 -5.77 11.79
C PHE A 33 3.67 -4.90 12.73
N GLY A 34 3.04 -4.25 13.71
CA GLY A 34 3.73 -3.34 14.62
C GLY A 34 4.31 -2.11 13.92
N LEU A 35 3.79 -1.72 12.75
CA LEU A 35 4.27 -0.54 12.03
C LEU A 35 3.86 0.73 12.77
N SER A 36 4.78 1.69 12.85
CA SER A 36 4.51 2.99 13.48
C SER A 36 3.69 3.87 12.54
N ILE A 37 2.39 4.00 12.85
CA ILE A 37 1.47 4.88 12.13
C ILE A 37 1.66 6.31 12.63
N LYS A 38 2.09 7.20 11.74
CA LYS A 38 2.20 8.64 12.02
C LYS A 38 0.96 9.35 11.50
N LYS A 39 0.47 10.36 12.23
CA LYS A 39 -0.65 11.19 11.75
C LYS A 39 -0.30 11.82 10.40
N SER A 40 -1.28 11.85 9.51
CA SER A 40 -1.21 12.44 8.18
C SER A 40 -2.43 13.33 7.99
N ASN A 41 -2.27 14.44 7.29
CA ASN A 41 -3.39 15.32 6.89
C ASN A 41 -3.91 14.96 5.48
N LYS A 42 -3.43 13.87 4.89
CA LYS A 42 -3.84 13.43 3.56
C LYS A 42 -5.25 12.89 3.58
N LYS A 43 -6.00 13.19 2.53
CA LYS A 43 -7.33 12.62 2.26
C LYS A 43 -7.23 11.69 1.06
N ILE A 44 -8.10 10.70 1.04
CA ILE A 44 -8.24 9.75 -0.06
C ILE A 44 -9.66 9.85 -0.62
N LYS A 45 -9.78 9.74 -1.93
CA LYS A 45 -11.05 9.60 -2.62
C LYS A 45 -11.08 8.24 -3.29
N THR A 46 -12.09 7.43 -3.00
CA THR A 46 -12.38 6.25 -3.82
C THR A 46 -13.35 6.65 -4.94
N VAL A 47 -13.37 5.89 -6.03
CA VAL A 47 -14.16 6.23 -7.24
C VAL A 47 -15.63 6.56 -6.91
N ASN A 48 -16.20 5.91 -5.89
CA ASN A 48 -17.60 6.02 -5.53
C ASN A 48 -17.84 6.66 -4.15
N SER A 49 -16.85 7.32 -3.56
CA SER A 49 -16.98 7.95 -2.25
C SER A 49 -16.56 9.42 -2.24
N GLU A 50 -17.09 10.13 -1.26
CA GLU A 50 -16.52 11.41 -0.84
C GLU A 50 -15.08 11.22 -0.35
N GLU A 51 -14.32 12.32 -0.33
CA GLU A 51 -12.99 12.35 0.26
C GLU A 51 -13.04 12.06 1.77
N ALA A 52 -12.29 11.06 2.20
CA ALA A 52 -12.14 10.69 3.60
C ALA A 52 -10.70 10.93 4.08
N PRO A 53 -10.49 11.33 5.34
CA PRO A 53 -9.14 11.42 5.89
C PRO A 53 -8.49 10.03 5.97
N THR A 54 -7.17 9.99 5.74
CA THR A 54 -6.36 8.80 6.07
C THR A 54 -6.24 8.64 7.59
N VAL A 55 -6.04 7.42 8.06
CA VAL A 55 -5.67 7.17 9.47
C VAL A 55 -4.29 7.77 9.76
N GLY A 56 -3.41 7.73 8.76
CA GLY A 56 -2.05 8.18 8.88
C GLY A 56 -1.19 7.62 7.77
N VAL A 57 0.10 7.55 8.06
CA VAL A 57 1.13 7.11 7.14
C VAL A 57 2.14 6.23 7.86
N VAL A 58 2.56 5.13 7.23
CA VAL A 58 3.71 4.34 7.66
C VAL A 58 4.86 4.60 6.69
N ARG A 59 6.06 4.83 7.23
CA ARG A 59 7.25 5.21 6.46
C ARG A 59 8.34 4.15 6.60
N ASP A 60 9.27 4.19 5.65
CA ASP A 60 10.48 3.35 5.65
C ASP A 60 10.19 1.84 5.71
N VAL A 61 9.03 1.43 5.18
CA VAL A 61 8.63 0.03 5.16
C VAL A 61 9.36 -0.67 4.03
N GLU A 62 10.15 -1.70 4.34
CA GLU A 62 10.77 -2.56 3.31
C GLU A 62 9.67 -3.35 2.61
N LEU A 63 9.49 -3.03 1.33
CA LEU A 63 8.65 -3.76 0.39
C LEU A 63 9.55 -4.45 -0.62
N GLN A 64 9.36 -5.75 -0.79
CA GLN A 64 10.00 -6.55 -1.81
C GLN A 64 8.96 -7.15 -2.74
N ILE A 65 9.18 -6.98 -4.04
CA ILE A 65 8.40 -7.62 -5.09
C ILE A 65 9.40 -8.39 -5.94
N ARG A 66 9.23 -9.72 -6.00
CA ARG A 66 10.23 -10.63 -6.60
C ARG A 66 11.63 -10.37 -5.99
N GLU A 67 12.60 -9.99 -6.81
CA GLU A 67 14.00 -9.76 -6.40
C GLU A 67 14.27 -8.31 -6.01
N ARG A 68 13.32 -7.38 -6.25
CA ARG A 68 13.53 -5.96 -6.01
C ARG A 68 13.00 -5.55 -4.64
N LYS A 69 13.91 -5.02 -3.80
CA LYS A 69 13.60 -4.43 -2.50
C LYS A 69 13.59 -2.89 -2.59
N ALA A 70 12.67 -2.26 -1.89
CA ALA A 70 12.66 -0.81 -1.73
C ALA A 70 11.99 -0.40 -0.41
N LYS A 71 12.48 0.69 0.21
CA LYS A 71 11.78 1.33 1.32
C LYS A 71 10.69 2.24 0.78
N LYS A 72 9.48 2.14 1.34
CA LYS A 72 8.30 2.85 0.85
C LYS A 72 7.47 3.44 1.96
N GLU A 73 6.71 4.46 1.57
CA GLU A 73 5.65 5.06 2.37
C GLU A 73 4.32 4.45 1.93
N PHE A 74 3.47 4.08 2.90
CA PHE A 74 2.09 3.63 2.65
C PHE A 74 1.13 4.55 3.39
N GLU A 75 0.07 4.98 2.70
CA GLU A 75 -1.08 5.58 3.35
C GLU A 75 -1.85 4.51 4.12
N VAL A 76 -2.20 4.83 5.35
CA VAL A 76 -2.98 3.94 6.21
C VAL A 76 -4.44 4.33 6.12
N ILE A 77 -5.28 3.37 5.75
CA ILE A 77 -6.70 3.58 5.49
C ILE A 77 -7.56 2.64 6.34
N GLN A 78 -8.77 3.09 6.66
CA GLN A 78 -9.85 2.27 7.20
C GLN A 78 -10.85 2.03 6.06
N LEU A 79 -10.65 0.96 5.30
CA LEU A 79 -11.63 0.44 4.35
C LEU A 79 -11.85 -1.05 4.63
N ASP A 80 -12.97 -1.59 4.18
CA ASP A 80 -13.18 -3.04 4.14
C ASP A 80 -12.62 -3.61 2.84
N GLY A 81 -11.90 -4.74 2.91
CA GLY A 81 -11.31 -5.38 1.74
C GLY A 81 -9.93 -5.98 1.97
N VAL A 82 -9.05 -5.86 0.97
CA VAL A 82 -7.70 -6.44 0.95
C VAL A 82 -6.74 -5.63 1.81
N ASP A 83 -5.91 -6.31 2.60
CA ASP A 83 -4.96 -5.71 3.56
C ASP A 83 -3.94 -4.75 2.93
N TYR A 84 -3.62 -4.91 1.65
CA TYR A 84 -2.60 -4.15 0.92
C TYR A 84 -3.06 -3.83 -0.50
N VAL A 85 -2.87 -2.58 -0.92
CA VAL A 85 -3.13 -2.12 -2.29
C VAL A 85 -1.89 -1.42 -2.84
N LEU A 86 -1.42 -1.89 -3.99
CA LEU A 86 -0.33 -1.29 -4.75
C LEU A 86 -0.92 -0.52 -5.94
N GLY A 87 -0.90 0.81 -5.85
CA GLY A 87 -1.28 1.68 -6.97
C GLY A 87 -0.32 1.59 -8.15
N LEU A 88 -0.82 1.67 -9.39
CA LEU A 88 0.05 1.57 -10.58
C LEU A 88 1.11 2.66 -10.70
N ASN A 89 0.84 3.88 -10.20
CA ASN A 89 1.83 4.97 -10.14
C ASN A 89 3.10 4.57 -9.37
N PHE A 90 3.07 3.49 -8.57
CA PHE A 90 4.25 2.91 -7.97
C PHE A 90 5.10 2.09 -8.96
N PHE A 91 4.48 1.30 -9.84
CA PHE A 91 5.18 0.45 -10.81
C PHE A 91 6.00 1.29 -11.80
N ASP A 92 5.45 2.41 -12.25
CA ASP A 92 6.17 3.41 -13.06
C ASP A 92 7.42 3.94 -12.35
N ARG A 93 7.32 4.20 -11.03
CA ARG A 93 8.43 4.71 -10.21
C ARG A 93 9.52 3.69 -9.91
N ILE A 94 9.24 2.39 -10.04
CA ILE A 94 10.23 1.32 -9.82
C ILE A 94 10.67 0.64 -11.12
N HIS A 95 10.26 1.17 -12.28
CA HIS A 95 10.48 0.57 -13.60
C HIS A 95 10.14 -0.92 -13.63
N ALA A 96 8.98 -1.27 -13.09
CA ALA A 96 8.46 -2.62 -13.11
C ALA A 96 7.26 -2.68 -14.05
N SER A 97 7.29 -3.63 -14.99
CA SER A 97 6.19 -3.92 -15.89
C SER A 97 5.37 -5.09 -15.37
N LEU A 98 4.05 -4.99 -15.52
CA LEU A 98 3.16 -6.14 -15.34
C LEU A 98 3.14 -6.90 -16.66
N HIS A 99 3.63 -8.14 -16.63
CA HIS A 99 3.46 -9.08 -17.73
C HIS A 99 2.34 -10.05 -17.36
N PRO A 100 1.30 -10.21 -18.21
CA PRO A 100 0.21 -11.14 -17.97
C PRO A 100 0.69 -12.60 -17.94
#